data_AF-A0A8J4H6H9-F1
#
_entry.id   AF-A0A8J4H6H9-F1
#
_cell.length_a   1.000
_cell.length_b   1.000
_cell.length_c   1.000
_cell.angle_alpha   90.00
_cell.angle_beta   90.00
_cell.angle_gamma   90.00
#
_symmetry.space_group_name_H-M   'P 1'
#
loop_
_entity.id
_entity.type
_entity.pdbx_description
1 polymer ?
#
loop_
_entity_poly.entity_id
_entity_poly.type
_entity_poly.pdbx_seq_one_letter_code
_entity_poly.pdbx_strand_id
1 'polypeptide(L)'
;MEGKATVRKYENSIQEFAIPDYLFRFQLHGTHWRMVDPGWQYPMHAHHFLEINLVLEGEQATVIGDKEWKQRAGDILYIPPWAQHSSRNGGDGAMTYMSLHVDMDDEVLYPLLAQLDCTLIASGTEMNGKIRRCLEPFVRSLEQSAPPAGMEATNRVVGLQLTTILVEWALAERNVDAGPQELVLPRDQLQFRERSFMEKKVKELFADSRHTAAISRDEAWLPHFRWIGVYTVHFLEETFWDKTTRFSAKLSLEEALDALGTVVVVIREPILNVVVFSNQFTVPPMEDYVGLCKSVLEKKLQTGVAVSLEGVTSDIAEAAKLYRASKQTFLNEPLSAWRSRDFIHRIIRDAIRCMEEEYTDPGLSLAQLAKRMEITPNYLSALFTSQTGRTFSQHLSQIRMHHARRLLRETNMKIYEIAERSGYTDYTYFSRVFRKTFSVSPNQYRTSALVKPSSKEDSPPVQELR
;
A
#
# COMPACT_ATOMS: atom_id res chain seq x y z
N MET A 1 3.65 -32.28 21.83
CA MET A 1 4.71 -32.11 20.81
C MET A 1 5.07 -30.63 20.79
N GLU A 2 6.24 -30.30 21.31
CA GLU A 2 6.75 -28.93 21.40
C GLU A 2 7.25 -28.47 20.03
N GLY A 3 6.63 -27.43 19.47
CA GLY A 3 7.08 -26.76 18.25
C GLY A 3 8.12 -25.70 18.60
N LYS A 4 9.38 -25.93 18.20
CA LYS A 4 10.54 -25.06 18.48
C LYS A 4 10.36 -23.67 17.85
N ALA A 5 10.33 -22.64 18.69
CA ALA A 5 10.53 -21.25 18.30
C ALA A 5 12.02 -21.00 17.97
N THR A 6 12.30 -20.41 16.81
CA THR A 6 13.66 -20.01 16.41
C THR A 6 14.04 -18.71 17.13
N VAL A 7 14.85 -18.81 18.19
CA VAL A 7 15.38 -17.67 18.93
C VAL A 7 16.63 -17.13 18.22
N ARG A 8 16.63 -15.87 17.78
CA ARG A 8 17.89 -15.15 17.46
C ARG A 8 18.47 -14.61 18.77
N LYS A 9 19.72 -14.97 19.09
CA LYS A 9 20.49 -14.39 20.20
C LYS A 9 21.19 -13.12 19.74
N TYR A 10 20.86 -11.98 20.34
CA TYR A 10 21.69 -10.77 20.33
C TYR A 10 22.81 -10.95 21.38
N GLU A 11 24.00 -10.41 21.14
CA GLU A 11 25.24 -10.73 21.90
C GLU A 11 25.19 -10.46 23.42
N ASN A 12 24.14 -9.85 23.96
CA ASN A 12 23.91 -9.70 25.41
C ASN A 12 22.46 -10.00 25.86
N SER A 13 21.66 -10.73 25.08
CA SER A 13 20.28 -11.08 25.44
C SER A 13 20.10 -12.60 25.58
N ILE A 14 19.55 -13.03 26.71
CA ILE A 14 19.28 -14.46 27.00
C ILE A 14 17.92 -14.87 26.43
N GLN A 15 16.91 -14.00 26.48
CA GLN A 15 15.59 -14.13 25.85
C GLN A 15 15.01 -12.73 25.53
N GLU A 16 14.32 -12.61 24.40
CA GLU A 16 13.63 -11.38 23.97
C GLU A 16 12.19 -11.71 23.59
N PHE A 17 11.25 -10.94 24.13
CA PHE A 17 9.83 -10.99 23.78
C PHE A 17 9.45 -9.61 23.25
N ALA A 18 8.86 -9.56 22.05
CA ALA A 18 8.40 -8.32 21.44
C ALA A 18 6.88 -8.42 21.20
N ILE A 19 6.16 -7.33 21.49
CA ILE A 19 4.76 -7.15 21.12
C ILE A 19 4.75 -6.64 19.67
N PRO A 20 3.84 -7.10 18.80
CA PRO A 20 3.74 -6.61 17.43
C PRO A 20 3.46 -5.10 17.39
N ASP A 21 3.98 -4.44 16.34
CA ASP A 21 3.62 -3.06 16.02
C ASP A 21 2.10 -2.98 15.82
N TYR A 22 1.45 -1.99 16.44
CA TYR A 22 0.00 -1.78 16.35
C TYR A 22 -0.29 -0.33 15.96
N LEU A 23 -1.17 -0.16 14.97
CA LEU A 23 -1.61 1.12 14.44
C LEU A 23 -3.05 1.34 14.85
N PHE A 24 -3.30 2.40 15.61
CA PHE A 24 -4.64 2.82 15.99
C PHE A 24 -5.02 4.10 15.26
N ARG A 25 -6.17 4.10 14.59
CA ARG A 25 -6.70 5.26 13.88
C ARG A 25 -8.11 5.57 14.34
N PHE A 26 -8.35 6.84 14.64
CA PHE A 26 -9.68 7.35 14.90
C PHE A 26 -9.82 8.78 14.37
N GLN A 27 -11.04 9.17 14.07
CA GLN A 27 -11.40 10.51 13.64
C GLN A 27 -12.70 10.95 14.30
N LEU A 28 -12.73 12.18 14.83
CA LEU A 28 -13.99 12.83 15.17
C LEU A 28 -14.62 13.39 13.90
N HIS A 29 -15.81 12.91 13.56
CA HIS A 29 -16.55 13.30 12.37
C HIS A 29 -17.78 14.14 12.71
N GLY A 30 -17.95 15.27 12.03
CA GLY A 30 -19.17 16.06 12.12
C GLY A 30 -19.58 16.44 13.55
N THR A 31 -18.65 16.60 14.49
CA THR A 31 -18.96 17.04 15.86
C THR A 31 -19.66 18.39 15.80
N HIS A 32 -20.86 18.46 16.34
CA HIS A 32 -21.70 19.65 16.26
C HIS A 32 -22.60 19.78 17.46
N TRP A 33 -23.13 20.97 17.66
CA TRP A 33 -24.23 21.23 18.57
C TRP A 33 -25.28 22.06 17.84
N ARG A 34 -26.51 21.97 18.32
CA ARG A 34 -27.61 22.79 17.80
C ARG A 34 -28.50 23.23 18.93
N MET A 35 -28.96 24.47 18.83
CA MET A 35 -30.12 24.97 19.53
C MET A 35 -31.31 24.77 18.59
N VAL A 36 -32.37 24.12 19.07
CA VAL A 36 -33.52 23.76 18.26
C VAL A 36 -34.82 24.13 18.96
N ASP A 37 -35.80 24.55 18.18
CA ASP A 37 -37.13 24.93 18.66
C ASP A 37 -38.01 23.71 19.00
N PRO A 38 -39.12 23.90 19.74
CA PRO A 38 -40.17 22.89 19.87
C PRO A 38 -40.64 22.34 18.52
N GLY A 39 -40.85 21.04 18.44
CA GLY A 39 -41.27 20.37 17.19
C GLY A 39 -40.13 20.03 16.22
N TRP A 40 -38.88 20.37 16.52
CA TRP A 40 -37.73 19.93 15.72
C TRP A 40 -37.62 18.40 15.68
N GLN A 41 -37.30 17.86 14.50
CA GLN A 41 -37.07 16.44 14.26
C GLN A 41 -35.91 16.24 13.30
N TYR A 42 -35.17 15.16 13.51
CA TYR A 42 -34.17 14.62 12.61
C TYR A 42 -34.62 13.23 12.14
N PRO A 43 -34.65 12.98 10.83
CA PRO A 43 -35.24 11.77 10.28
C PRO A 43 -34.44 10.52 10.64
N MET A 44 -35.11 9.37 10.47
CA MET A 44 -34.52 8.05 10.65
C MET A 44 -33.35 7.84 9.69
N HIS A 45 -32.20 7.42 10.23
CA HIS A 45 -30.98 7.17 9.48
C HIS A 45 -30.06 6.18 10.20
N ALA A 46 -28.98 5.77 9.54
CA ALA A 46 -27.94 4.93 10.13
C ALA A 46 -26.57 5.31 9.55
N HIS A 47 -25.52 5.10 10.34
CA HIS A 47 -24.13 5.32 9.93
C HIS A 47 -23.20 4.40 10.72
N HIS A 48 -22.01 4.09 10.20
CA HIS A 48 -21.01 3.26 10.91
C HIS A 48 -20.30 3.97 12.07
N PHE A 49 -20.48 5.28 12.21
CA PHE A 49 -19.86 5.96 13.34
C PHE A 49 -20.52 5.54 14.63
N LEU A 50 -19.71 5.44 15.67
CA LEU A 50 -20.17 5.48 17.05
C LEU A 50 -20.63 6.90 17.35
N GLU A 51 -21.81 7.08 17.95
CA GLU A 51 -22.31 8.40 18.32
C GLU A 51 -22.47 8.57 19.83
N ILE A 52 -21.99 9.71 20.32
CA ILE A 52 -22.23 10.22 21.67
C ILE A 52 -23.12 11.45 21.53
N ASN A 53 -24.36 11.32 21.97
CA ASN A 53 -25.35 12.37 21.94
C ASN A 53 -25.58 12.92 23.36
N LEU A 54 -25.16 14.15 23.62
CA LEU A 54 -25.26 14.84 24.91
C LEU A 54 -26.35 15.92 24.85
N VAL A 55 -27.33 15.86 25.74
CA VAL A 55 -28.28 16.98 25.92
C VAL A 55 -27.69 18.00 26.90
N LEU A 56 -27.53 19.23 26.44
CA LEU A 56 -27.02 20.34 27.23
C LEU A 56 -28.17 21.06 27.95
N GLU A 57 -29.29 21.29 27.26
CA GLU A 57 -30.48 21.97 27.77
C GLU A 57 -31.75 21.36 27.14
N GLY A 58 -32.87 21.35 27.87
CA GLY A 58 -34.14 20.80 27.38
C GLY A 58 -34.24 19.28 27.48
N GLU A 59 -35.09 18.68 26.64
CA GLU A 59 -35.34 17.23 26.59
C GLU A 59 -35.31 16.72 25.15
N GLN A 60 -34.62 15.60 24.90
CA GLN A 60 -34.57 14.92 23.60
C GLN A 60 -35.26 13.56 23.70
N ALA A 61 -35.97 13.17 22.64
CA ALA A 61 -36.42 11.81 22.45
C ALA A 61 -35.75 11.21 21.20
N THR A 62 -35.03 10.11 21.39
CA THR A 62 -34.31 9.38 20.34
C THR A 62 -34.94 8.00 20.17
N VAL A 63 -35.36 7.64 18.96
CA VAL A 63 -35.96 6.33 18.65
C VAL A 63 -34.91 5.45 18.00
N ILE A 64 -34.71 4.23 18.53
CA ILE A 64 -33.77 3.22 18.02
C ILE A 64 -34.48 1.87 18.01
N GLY A 65 -34.66 1.29 16.82
CA GLY A 65 -35.56 0.16 16.63
C GLY A 65 -36.98 0.51 17.09
N ASP A 66 -37.56 -0.34 17.94
CA ASP A 66 -38.91 -0.12 18.51
C ASP A 66 -38.90 0.64 19.85
N LYS A 67 -37.72 1.08 20.32
CA LYS A 67 -37.55 1.70 21.64
C LYS A 67 -37.31 3.21 21.52
N GLU A 68 -37.98 3.96 22.38
CA GLU A 68 -37.74 5.39 22.57
C GLU A 68 -36.88 5.63 23.82
N TRP A 69 -35.82 6.41 23.65
CA TRP A 69 -34.90 6.85 24.69
C TRP A 69 -35.14 8.33 24.98
N LYS A 70 -35.51 8.64 26.22
CA LYS A 70 -35.74 10.02 26.68
C LYS A 70 -34.50 10.51 27.41
N GLN A 71 -33.91 11.60 26.92
CA GLN A 71 -32.75 12.26 27.50
C GLN A 71 -33.19 13.62 28.06
N ARG A 72 -32.70 13.97 29.25
CA ARG A 72 -32.82 15.31 29.83
C ARG A 72 -31.47 16.01 29.79
N ALA A 73 -31.47 17.32 30.04
CA ALA A 73 -30.25 18.09 30.26
C ALA A 73 -29.31 17.36 31.24
N GLY A 74 -28.10 17.05 30.77
CA GLY A 74 -27.16 16.24 31.53
C GLY A 74 -26.87 14.87 30.93
N ASP A 75 -27.87 14.26 30.29
CA ASP A 75 -27.84 12.87 29.87
C ASP A 75 -27.07 12.68 28.56
N ILE A 76 -26.39 11.54 28.49
CA ILE A 76 -25.67 11.08 27.31
C ILE A 76 -26.36 9.82 26.79
N LEU A 77 -26.62 9.77 25.49
CA LEU A 77 -27.02 8.54 24.82
C LEU A 77 -25.85 8.03 23.99
N TYR A 78 -25.43 6.80 24.30
CA TYR A 78 -24.53 6.03 23.46
C TYR A 78 -25.34 5.36 22.35
N ILE A 79 -24.99 5.63 21.10
CA ILE A 79 -25.61 5.02 19.93
C ILE A 79 -24.53 4.19 19.22
N PRO A 80 -24.66 2.86 19.15
CA PRO A 80 -23.66 2.03 18.51
C PRO A 80 -23.66 2.22 16.99
N PRO A 81 -22.53 1.88 16.32
CA PRO A 81 -22.46 1.82 14.87
C PRO A 81 -23.64 1.07 14.24
N TRP A 82 -24.13 1.61 13.13
CA TRP A 82 -25.24 1.07 12.32
C TRP A 82 -26.61 1.00 13.01
N ALA A 83 -26.73 1.45 14.26
CA ALA A 83 -28.03 1.59 14.90
C ALA A 83 -28.89 2.58 14.10
N GLN A 84 -30.02 2.08 13.59
CA GLN A 84 -30.98 2.92 12.88
C GLN A 84 -31.70 3.79 13.90
N HIS A 85 -31.57 5.12 13.77
CA HIS A 85 -32.04 6.05 14.77
C HIS A 85 -32.60 7.36 14.19
N SER A 86 -33.51 7.98 14.96
CA SER A 86 -34.08 9.30 14.69
C SER A 86 -34.17 10.07 16.00
N SER A 87 -34.13 11.41 15.94
CA SER A 87 -34.14 12.25 17.14
C SER A 87 -35.16 13.36 17.00
N ARG A 88 -35.80 13.75 18.10
CA ARG A 88 -36.69 14.90 18.13
C ARG A 88 -36.57 15.66 19.43
N ASN A 89 -37.03 16.92 19.41
CA ASN A 89 -37.30 17.63 20.65
C ASN A 89 -38.39 16.87 21.43
N GLY A 90 -38.07 16.49 22.67
CA GLY A 90 -38.92 15.69 23.56
C GLY A 90 -39.80 16.52 24.50
N GLY A 91 -39.61 17.85 24.56
CA GLY A 91 -40.34 18.75 25.44
C GLY A 91 -41.02 19.92 24.73
N ASP A 92 -41.63 20.80 25.53
CA ASP A 92 -42.40 21.96 25.04
C ASP A 92 -41.54 23.22 24.83
N GLY A 93 -40.27 23.19 25.27
CA GLY A 93 -39.31 24.30 25.17
C GLY A 93 -38.23 24.08 24.13
N ALA A 94 -37.38 25.10 23.92
CA ALA A 94 -36.17 24.94 23.13
C ALA A 94 -35.21 23.93 23.77
N MET A 95 -34.40 23.27 22.95
CA MET A 95 -33.43 22.26 23.37
C MET A 95 -32.06 22.57 22.77
N THR A 96 -31.02 22.33 23.54
CA THR A 96 -29.63 22.38 23.07
C THR A 96 -28.99 21.02 23.25
N TYR A 97 -28.43 20.45 22.18
CA TYR A 97 -27.71 19.18 22.22
C TYR A 97 -26.37 19.27 21.50
N MET A 98 -25.46 18.37 21.85
CA MET A 98 -24.18 18.15 21.19
C MET A 98 -24.09 16.69 20.74
N SER A 99 -23.73 16.47 19.48
CA SER A 99 -23.51 15.14 18.91
C SER A 99 -22.05 15.03 18.45
N LEU A 100 -21.42 13.93 18.85
CA LEU A 100 -20.06 13.56 18.45
C LEU A 100 -20.10 12.21 17.75
N HIS A 101 -19.49 12.15 16.58
CA HIS A 101 -19.32 10.89 15.86
C HIS A 101 -17.86 10.49 15.89
N VAL A 102 -17.58 9.27 16.35
CA VAL A 102 -16.26 8.68 16.35
C VAL A 102 -16.21 7.66 15.23
N ASP A 103 -15.34 7.94 14.26
CA ASP A 103 -14.91 6.97 13.26
C ASP A 103 -13.66 6.27 13.78
N MET A 104 -13.61 4.95 13.71
CA MET A 104 -12.51 4.16 14.23
C MET A 104 -12.16 3.06 13.24
N ASP A 105 -10.93 3.12 12.75
CA ASP A 105 -10.31 2.14 11.87
C ASP A 105 -9.40 1.27 12.77
N ASP A 106 -10.05 0.32 13.46
CA ASP A 106 -9.39 -0.62 14.35
C ASP A 106 -10.09 -1.99 14.39
N GLU A 107 -9.36 -3.06 14.05
CA GLU A 107 -9.92 -4.41 13.94
C GLU A 107 -10.30 -5.06 15.29
N VAL A 108 -9.85 -4.51 16.42
CA VAL A 108 -10.08 -5.07 17.76
C VAL A 108 -11.07 -4.23 18.56
N LEU A 109 -10.84 -2.91 18.61
CA LEU A 109 -11.61 -1.97 19.40
C LEU A 109 -12.95 -1.62 18.75
N TYR A 110 -13.02 -1.52 17.42
CA TYR A 110 -14.28 -1.21 16.74
C TYR A 110 -15.33 -2.31 16.97
N PRO A 111 -15.05 -3.62 16.76
CA PRO A 111 -16.02 -4.67 17.06
C PRO A 111 -16.42 -4.74 18.54
N LEU A 112 -15.48 -4.45 19.44
CA LEU A 112 -15.76 -4.40 20.88
C LEU A 112 -16.79 -3.33 21.22
N LEU A 113 -16.65 -2.12 20.66
CA LEU A 113 -17.61 -1.04 20.87
C LEU A 113 -18.92 -1.25 20.11
N ALA A 114 -18.87 -1.85 18.92
CA ALA A 114 -20.04 -2.17 18.11
C ALA A 114 -20.98 -3.20 18.77
N GLN A 115 -20.48 -3.99 19.73
CA GLN A 115 -21.29 -4.92 20.51
C GLN A 115 -22.09 -4.28 21.65
N LEU A 116 -21.75 -3.05 22.04
CA LEU A 116 -22.48 -2.38 23.10
C LEU A 116 -23.89 -2.03 22.61
N ASP A 117 -24.89 -2.38 23.42
CA ASP A 117 -26.25 -1.92 23.19
C ASP A 117 -26.34 -0.40 23.33
N CYS A 118 -27.33 0.19 22.64
CA CYS A 118 -27.68 1.58 22.89
C CYS A 118 -27.99 1.76 24.38
N THR A 119 -27.34 2.74 25.01
CA THR A 119 -27.37 2.92 26.46
C THR A 119 -27.55 4.39 26.80
N LEU A 120 -28.55 4.67 27.65
CA LEU A 120 -28.72 5.96 28.29
C LEU A 120 -27.80 6.05 29.51
N ILE A 121 -26.78 6.89 29.42
CA ILE A 121 -25.83 7.18 30.48
C ILE A 121 -26.33 8.42 31.23
N ALA A 122 -27.20 8.17 32.21
CA ALA A 122 -27.89 9.20 32.97
C ALA A 122 -26.92 10.16 33.69
N SER A 123 -27.32 11.42 33.80
CA SER A 123 -26.59 12.45 34.54
C SER A 123 -26.36 12.03 35.99
N GLY A 124 -25.17 12.32 36.51
CA GLY A 124 -24.76 11.96 37.88
C GLY A 124 -24.14 10.56 38.03
N THR A 125 -24.18 9.72 37.01
CA THR A 125 -23.43 8.44 37.03
C THR A 125 -21.93 8.68 36.87
N GLU A 126 -21.10 7.74 37.36
CA GLU A 126 -19.64 7.84 37.24
C GLU A 126 -19.20 7.92 35.77
N MET A 127 -19.78 7.09 34.91
CA MET A 127 -19.50 7.07 33.46
C MET A 127 -19.86 8.40 32.81
N ASN A 128 -21.06 8.95 33.10
CA ASN A 128 -21.46 10.27 32.62
C ASN A 128 -20.44 11.33 33.05
N GLY A 129 -20.03 11.32 34.31
CA GLY A 129 -19.03 12.26 34.84
C GLY A 129 -17.65 12.14 34.17
N LYS A 130 -17.23 10.95 33.75
CA LYS A 130 -15.98 10.74 32.98
C LYS A 130 -16.10 11.33 31.57
N ILE A 131 -17.16 10.97 30.84
CA ILE A 131 -17.39 11.47 29.48
C ILE A 131 -17.56 12.99 29.48
N ARG A 132 -18.39 13.55 30.37
CA ARG A 132 -18.61 15.01 30.43
C ARG A 132 -17.33 15.79 30.70
N ARG A 133 -16.46 15.32 31.61
CA ARG A 133 -15.14 15.94 31.84
C ARG A 133 -14.27 15.93 30.60
N CYS A 134 -14.33 14.86 29.82
CA CYS A 134 -13.64 14.76 28.54
C CYS A 134 -14.19 15.76 27.50
N LEU A 135 -15.52 15.96 27.47
CA LEU A 135 -16.20 16.86 26.52
C LEU A 135 -16.20 18.34 26.92
N GLU A 136 -15.78 18.67 28.14
CA GLU A 136 -15.73 20.03 28.68
C GLU A 136 -15.06 21.06 27.75
N PRO A 137 -13.94 20.78 27.07
CA PRO A 137 -13.34 21.74 26.14
C PRO A 137 -14.26 22.14 24.98
N PHE A 138 -15.10 21.22 24.51
CA PHE A 138 -16.08 21.52 23.45
C PHE A 138 -17.26 22.30 23.99
N VAL A 139 -17.76 21.95 25.18
CA VAL A 139 -18.85 22.69 25.83
C VAL A 139 -18.43 24.15 26.08
N ARG A 140 -17.22 24.41 26.58
CA ARG A 140 -16.72 25.79 26.78
C ARG A 140 -16.58 26.59 25.49
N SER A 141 -16.23 25.92 24.38
CA SER A 141 -16.13 26.61 23.08
C SER A 141 -17.46 27.16 22.59
N LEU A 142 -18.56 26.51 23.00
CA LEU A 142 -19.93 26.90 22.71
C LEU A 142 -20.26 28.23 23.41
N GLU A 143 -19.93 28.34 24.69
CA GLU A 143 -20.13 29.55 25.49
C GLU A 143 -19.34 30.76 24.95
N GLN A 144 -18.16 30.50 24.38
CA GLN A 144 -17.27 31.55 23.86
C GLN A 144 -17.59 31.98 22.42
N SER A 145 -18.52 31.29 21.74
CA SER A 145 -18.87 31.52 20.33
C SER A 145 -17.65 31.56 19.38
N ALA A 146 -16.58 30.87 19.75
CA ALA A 146 -15.33 30.80 19.00
C ALA A 146 -14.63 29.46 19.26
N PRO A 147 -14.06 28.81 18.24
CA PRO A 147 -13.25 27.62 18.46
C PRO A 147 -12.00 28.00 19.29
N PRO A 148 -11.67 27.30 20.37
CA PRO A 148 -10.48 27.59 21.16
C PRO A 148 -9.20 27.53 20.31
N ALA A 149 -8.25 28.40 20.62
CA ALA A 149 -6.90 28.30 20.06
C ALA A 149 -6.32 26.90 20.33
N GLY A 150 -5.78 26.25 19.29
CA GLY A 150 -5.29 24.86 19.41
C GLY A 150 -6.36 23.77 19.30
N MET A 151 -7.56 24.09 18.78
CA MET A 151 -8.67 23.15 18.55
C MET A 151 -8.25 21.79 17.95
N GLU A 152 -7.25 21.77 17.06
CA GLU A 152 -6.76 20.54 16.44
C GLU A 152 -6.11 19.57 17.44
N ALA A 153 -5.34 20.08 18.41
CA ALA A 153 -4.77 19.27 19.47
C ALA A 153 -5.85 18.85 20.47
N THR A 154 -6.76 19.77 20.84
CA THR A 154 -7.91 19.49 21.70
C THR A 154 -8.78 18.38 21.13
N ASN A 155 -9.10 18.42 19.83
CA ASN A 155 -9.90 17.38 19.17
C ASN A 155 -9.26 16.00 19.30
N ARG A 156 -7.95 15.89 19.13
CA ARG A 156 -7.22 14.63 19.25
C ARG A 156 -7.19 14.13 20.69
N VAL A 157 -6.93 15.01 21.66
CA VAL A 157 -6.91 14.65 23.09
C VAL A 157 -8.28 14.18 23.54
N VAL A 158 -9.35 14.91 23.20
CA VAL A 158 -10.73 14.54 23.53
C VAL A 158 -11.09 13.21 22.89
N GLY A 159 -10.81 13.01 21.60
CA GLY A 159 -11.13 11.75 20.94
C GLY A 159 -10.35 10.54 21.49
N LEU A 160 -9.07 10.71 21.86
CA LEU A 160 -8.29 9.67 22.55
C LEU A 160 -8.91 9.31 23.90
N GLN A 161 -9.15 10.31 24.75
CA GLN A 161 -9.71 10.11 26.08
C GLN A 161 -11.10 9.47 26.02
N LEU A 162 -11.97 9.96 25.13
CA LEU A 162 -13.30 9.40 24.92
C LEU A 162 -13.22 7.95 24.49
N THR A 163 -12.34 7.63 23.53
CA THR A 163 -12.15 6.25 23.08
C THR A 163 -11.67 5.34 24.22
N THR A 164 -10.68 5.76 25.00
CA THR A 164 -10.22 5.00 26.16
C THR A 164 -11.36 4.73 27.14
N ILE A 165 -12.15 5.75 27.50
CA ILE A 165 -13.29 5.62 28.41
C ILE A 165 -14.31 4.60 27.89
N LEU A 166 -14.63 4.65 26.59
CA LEU A 166 -15.62 3.75 25.98
C LEU A 166 -15.10 2.31 25.88
N VAL A 167 -13.83 2.12 25.55
CA VAL A 167 -13.20 0.79 25.49
C VAL A 167 -13.13 0.16 26.87
N GLU A 168 -12.72 0.92 27.90
CA GLU A 168 -12.71 0.45 29.28
C GLU A 168 -14.11 0.04 29.74
N TRP A 169 -15.14 0.83 29.37
CA TRP A 169 -16.53 0.49 29.65
C TRP A 169 -16.97 -0.78 28.93
N ALA A 170 -16.68 -0.92 27.64
CA ALA A 170 -17.01 -2.13 26.88
C ALA A 170 -16.35 -3.40 27.44
N LEU A 171 -15.10 -3.29 27.89
CA LEU A 171 -14.40 -4.40 28.55
C LEU A 171 -15.02 -4.77 29.90
N ALA A 172 -15.54 -3.79 30.65
CA ALA A 172 -16.20 -4.03 31.94
C ALA A 172 -17.59 -4.67 31.78
N GLU A 173 -18.33 -4.33 30.72
CA GLU A 173 -19.64 -4.92 30.41
C GLU A 173 -19.53 -6.34 29.82
N ARG A 174 -18.39 -6.70 29.21
CA ARG A 174 -18.14 -8.07 28.76
C ARG A 174 -17.97 -9.00 29.95
N ASN A 175 -18.94 -9.90 30.13
CA ASN A 175 -18.79 -11.06 30.99
C ASN A 175 -17.64 -11.91 30.44
N VAL A 176 -16.54 -12.04 31.20
CA VAL A 176 -15.26 -12.64 30.78
C VAL A 176 -15.39 -14.11 30.33
N ASP A 177 -16.54 -14.74 30.58
CA ASP A 177 -16.85 -16.13 30.22
C ASP A 177 -17.46 -16.33 28.82
N ALA A 178 -17.87 -15.27 28.12
CA ALA A 178 -18.34 -15.38 26.74
C ALA A 178 -17.14 -15.37 25.79
N GLY A 179 -16.74 -16.56 25.31
CA GLY A 179 -15.71 -16.72 24.28
C GLY A 179 -15.97 -15.85 23.04
N PRO A 180 -14.96 -15.68 22.15
CA PRO A 180 -15.04 -14.73 21.04
C PRO A 180 -16.24 -15.04 20.15
N GLN A 181 -17.32 -14.27 20.29
CA GLN A 181 -18.38 -14.22 19.29
C GLN A 181 -17.80 -13.49 18.08
N GLU A 182 -17.67 -14.20 16.95
CA GLU A 182 -17.33 -13.61 15.66
C GLU A 182 -18.39 -12.56 15.30
N LEU A 183 -18.03 -11.28 15.40
CA LEU A 183 -18.82 -10.22 14.79
C LEU A 183 -18.58 -10.24 13.29
N VAL A 184 -19.60 -10.61 12.52
CA VAL A 184 -19.65 -10.35 11.09
C VAL A 184 -20.16 -8.92 10.90
N LEU A 185 -19.26 -7.94 11.03
CA LEU A 185 -19.52 -6.59 10.50
C LEU A 185 -19.42 -6.66 8.97
N PRO A 186 -20.18 -5.84 8.20
CA PRO A 186 -19.96 -5.73 6.77
C PRO A 186 -18.60 -5.05 6.53
N ARG A 187 -17.53 -5.86 6.48
CA ARG A 187 -16.14 -5.45 6.20
C ARG A 187 -16.05 -4.50 5.00
N ASP A 188 -16.97 -4.64 4.06
CA ASP A 188 -17.03 -3.91 2.81
C ASP A 188 -17.22 -2.39 2.94
N GLN A 189 -17.90 -1.89 4.00
CA GLN A 189 -18.26 -0.46 4.08
C GLN A 189 -17.19 0.43 4.76
N LEU A 190 -16.45 -0.10 5.73
CA LEU A 190 -15.30 0.58 6.36
C LEU A 190 -14.12 0.65 5.37
N GLN A 191 -13.81 -0.48 4.72
CA GLN A 191 -12.80 -0.55 3.66
C GLN A 191 -13.07 0.45 2.52
N PHE A 192 -14.34 0.69 2.16
CA PHE A 192 -14.68 1.58 1.04
C PHE A 192 -14.35 3.06 1.30
N ARG A 193 -14.45 3.55 2.55
CA ARG A 193 -14.15 4.95 2.91
C ARG A 193 -12.66 5.22 3.00
N GLU A 194 -11.90 4.32 3.62
CA GLU A 194 -10.44 4.34 3.59
C GLU A 194 -9.94 4.29 2.15
N ARG A 195 -10.46 3.38 1.32
CA ARG A 195 -10.05 3.24 -0.08
C ARG A 195 -10.32 4.50 -0.89
N SER A 196 -11.43 5.20 -0.67
CA SER A 196 -11.76 6.44 -1.40
C SER A 196 -10.89 7.63 -0.98
N PHE A 197 -10.62 7.77 0.32
CA PHE A 197 -9.68 8.76 0.84
C PHE A 197 -8.25 8.49 0.37
N MET A 198 -7.82 7.23 0.45
CA MET A 198 -6.52 6.75 0.00
C MET A 198 -6.32 6.93 -1.49
N GLU A 199 -7.34 6.66 -2.31
CA GLU A 199 -7.29 6.90 -3.75
C GLU A 199 -7.04 8.39 -4.05
N LYS A 200 -7.69 9.29 -3.31
CA LYS A 200 -7.47 10.73 -3.44
C LYS A 200 -6.06 11.13 -3.00
N LYS A 201 -5.57 10.62 -1.85
CA LYS A 201 -4.22 10.91 -1.35
C LYS A 201 -3.12 10.38 -2.26
N VAL A 202 -3.24 9.15 -2.79
CA VAL A 202 -2.30 8.62 -3.78
C VAL A 202 -2.33 9.46 -5.06
N LYS A 203 -3.51 9.89 -5.52
CA LYS A 203 -3.62 10.81 -6.67
C LYS A 203 -2.90 12.13 -6.41
N GLU A 204 -3.06 12.73 -5.24
CA GLU A 204 -2.44 14.02 -4.89
C GLU A 204 -0.92 13.89 -4.75
N LEU A 205 -0.46 12.91 -3.95
CA LEU A 205 0.95 12.71 -3.63
C LEU A 205 1.77 12.22 -4.81
N PHE A 206 1.23 11.27 -5.58
CA PHE A 206 2.02 10.59 -6.61
C PHE A 206 1.88 11.26 -7.99
N ALA A 207 0.89 12.13 -8.20
CA ALA A 207 0.69 12.78 -9.50
C ALA A 207 1.38 14.13 -9.67
N ASP A 208 1.53 14.98 -8.64
CA ASP A 208 2.16 16.31 -8.79
C ASP A 208 3.68 16.22 -8.60
N SER A 209 4.45 16.74 -9.56
CA SER A 209 5.91 16.78 -9.53
C SER A 209 6.47 17.92 -8.66
N ARG A 210 5.64 18.90 -8.30
CA ARG A 210 6.05 20.07 -7.48
C ARG A 210 6.04 19.80 -5.97
N HIS A 211 5.49 18.67 -5.54
CA HIS A 211 5.32 18.33 -4.13
C HIS A 211 6.39 17.40 -3.53
N THR A 212 7.44 17.02 -4.28
CA THR A 212 8.49 16.12 -3.75
C THR A 212 9.18 16.65 -2.48
N ALA A 213 9.26 17.97 -2.32
CA ALA A 213 9.80 18.61 -1.11
C ALA A 213 8.80 18.69 0.07
N ALA A 214 7.51 18.42 -0.15
CA ALA A 214 6.44 18.50 0.85
C ALA A 214 5.96 17.11 1.35
N ILE A 215 6.46 16.01 0.75
CA ILE A 215 6.04 14.63 1.06
C ILE A 215 6.22 14.29 2.56
N SER A 216 7.22 14.88 3.24
CA SER A 216 7.50 14.57 4.65
C SER A 216 6.43 15.00 5.65
N ARG A 217 5.47 15.86 5.27
CA ARG A 217 4.34 16.27 6.14
C ARG A 217 3.07 15.46 5.90
N ASP A 218 2.91 14.86 4.73
CA ASP A 218 1.73 14.10 4.34
C ASP A 218 1.90 12.57 4.46
N GLU A 219 3.13 12.08 4.67
CA GLU A 219 3.43 10.65 4.90
C GLU A 219 2.68 10.06 6.10
N ALA A 220 2.38 10.88 7.11
CA ALA A 220 1.59 10.51 8.29
C ALA A 220 0.15 10.04 7.96
N TRP A 221 -0.35 10.35 6.75
CA TRP A 221 -1.69 9.96 6.30
C TRP A 221 -1.71 8.68 5.47
N LEU A 222 -0.54 8.11 5.18
CA LEU A 222 -0.43 6.83 4.47
C LEU A 222 -0.49 5.66 5.47
N PRO A 223 -0.90 4.45 5.03
CA PRO A 223 -0.68 3.22 5.77
C PRO A 223 0.79 3.08 6.16
N HIS A 224 1.08 2.52 7.33
CA HIS A 224 2.45 2.13 7.62
C HIS A 224 2.90 1.10 6.58
N PHE A 225 4.06 1.34 5.99
CA PHE A 225 4.66 0.45 5.01
C PHE A 225 6.14 0.24 5.32
N ARG A 226 6.59 -1.00 5.11
CA ARG A 226 8.00 -1.36 4.94
C ARG A 226 8.38 -1.33 3.46
N TRP A 227 7.41 -1.61 2.59
CA TRP A 227 7.57 -1.52 1.16
C TRP A 227 6.25 -1.20 0.46
N ILE A 228 6.38 -0.59 -0.71
CA ILE A 228 5.31 -0.16 -1.59
C ILE A 228 5.49 -0.85 -2.93
N GLY A 229 4.49 -1.61 -3.36
CA GLY A 229 4.39 -2.17 -4.71
C GLY A 229 3.59 -1.26 -5.63
N VAL A 230 4.06 -1.03 -6.85
CA VAL A 230 3.32 -0.27 -7.86
C VAL A 230 3.09 -1.15 -9.08
N TYR A 231 1.81 -1.36 -9.42
CA TYR A 231 1.39 -2.09 -10.60
C TYR A 231 0.61 -1.19 -11.56
N THR A 232 0.60 -1.56 -12.82
CA THR A 232 -0.25 -0.94 -13.83
C THR A 232 -0.98 -2.02 -14.63
N VAL A 233 -2.26 -1.78 -14.86
CA VAL A 233 -3.15 -2.64 -15.63
C VAL A 233 -3.65 -1.86 -16.84
N HIS A 234 -3.52 -2.47 -18.02
CA HIS A 234 -4.03 -1.95 -19.28
C HIS A 234 -5.06 -2.90 -19.87
N PHE A 235 -6.13 -2.33 -20.39
CA PHE A 235 -7.16 -3.06 -21.11
C PHE A 235 -6.88 -2.96 -22.61
N LEU A 236 -6.97 -4.08 -23.33
CA LEU A 236 -6.67 -4.13 -24.77
C LEU A 236 -7.79 -3.51 -25.63
N GLU A 237 -8.98 -3.31 -25.06
CA GLU A 237 -10.15 -2.75 -25.74
C GLU A 237 -10.49 -1.36 -25.17
N GLU A 238 -10.44 -0.32 -26.00
CA GLU A 238 -10.72 1.07 -25.60
C GLU A 238 -12.21 1.33 -25.25
N THR A 239 -13.12 0.47 -25.70
CA THR A 239 -14.58 0.61 -25.50
C THR A 239 -15.05 0.19 -24.10
N PHE A 240 -14.15 -0.33 -23.26
CA PHE A 240 -14.48 -1.06 -22.05
C PHE A 240 -14.51 -0.19 -20.79
N TRP A 241 -15.49 0.70 -20.58
CA TRP A 241 -15.48 1.50 -19.34
C TRP A 241 -16.86 2.00 -18.84
N ASP A 242 -17.90 1.17 -18.80
CA ASP A 242 -19.08 1.53 -17.98
C ASP A 242 -18.74 1.51 -16.47
N LYS A 243 -19.51 2.24 -15.65
CA LYS A 243 -19.26 2.41 -14.21
C LYS A 243 -19.19 1.09 -13.44
N THR A 244 -20.03 0.12 -13.79
CA THR A 244 -20.13 -1.19 -13.13
C THR A 244 -18.88 -2.01 -13.38
N THR A 245 -18.40 -1.98 -14.62
CA THR A 245 -17.22 -2.69 -15.07
C THR A 245 -15.94 -2.18 -14.40
N ARG A 246 -15.79 -0.85 -14.24
CA ARG A 246 -14.64 -0.25 -13.51
C ARG A 246 -14.61 -0.69 -12.05
N PHE A 247 -15.79 -0.68 -11.43
CA PHE A 247 -15.96 -1.06 -10.04
C PHE A 247 -15.61 -2.54 -9.83
N SER A 248 -16.08 -3.41 -10.73
CA SER A 248 -15.75 -4.84 -10.72
C SER A 248 -14.24 -5.08 -10.89
N ALA A 249 -13.59 -4.39 -11.84
CA ALA A 249 -12.14 -4.49 -12.04
C ALA A 249 -11.36 -4.04 -10.79
N LYS A 250 -11.74 -2.89 -10.21
CA LYS A 250 -11.15 -2.36 -8.97
C LYS A 250 -11.27 -3.35 -7.82
N LEU A 251 -12.48 -3.83 -7.53
CA LEU A 251 -12.72 -4.75 -6.42
C LEU A 251 -11.91 -6.05 -6.57
N SER A 252 -11.81 -6.55 -7.79
CA SER A 252 -11.07 -7.79 -8.06
C SER A 252 -9.56 -7.65 -7.87
N LEU A 253 -9.00 -6.48 -8.17
CA LEU A 253 -7.59 -6.18 -7.90
C LEU A 253 -7.34 -6.01 -6.40
N GLU A 254 -8.26 -5.36 -5.69
CA GLU A 254 -8.20 -5.24 -4.23
C GLU A 254 -8.25 -6.63 -3.57
N GLU A 255 -9.20 -7.49 -3.96
CA GLU A 255 -9.31 -8.88 -3.48
C GLU A 255 -8.06 -9.72 -3.81
N ALA A 256 -7.52 -9.61 -5.03
CA ALA A 256 -6.36 -10.39 -5.46
C ALA A 256 -5.08 -10.03 -4.70
N LEU A 257 -4.96 -8.80 -4.21
CA LEU A 257 -3.76 -8.25 -3.59
C LEU A 257 -3.91 -8.01 -2.09
N ASP A 258 -5.10 -8.25 -1.50
CA ASP A 258 -5.43 -7.96 -0.09
C ASP A 258 -4.43 -8.59 0.89
N ALA A 259 -3.97 -9.81 0.59
CA ALA A 259 -2.98 -10.52 1.39
C ALA A 259 -1.61 -9.81 1.50
N LEU A 260 -1.34 -8.80 0.66
CA LEU A 260 -0.09 -8.05 0.67
C LEU A 260 -0.12 -6.84 1.61
N GLY A 261 -1.30 -6.30 1.92
CA GLY A 261 -1.46 -5.08 2.71
C GLY A 261 -2.53 -4.16 2.15
N THR A 262 -2.42 -2.85 2.41
CA THR A 262 -3.41 -1.89 1.93
C THR A 262 -3.26 -1.65 0.43
N VAL A 263 -4.26 -2.10 -0.34
CA VAL A 263 -4.32 -1.95 -1.80
C VAL A 263 -5.12 -0.69 -2.16
N VAL A 264 -4.54 0.16 -2.99
CA VAL A 264 -5.17 1.37 -3.51
C VAL A 264 -5.20 1.31 -5.03
N VAL A 265 -6.39 1.14 -5.60
CA VAL A 265 -6.59 1.16 -7.05
C VAL A 265 -7.05 2.54 -7.50
N VAL A 266 -6.24 3.17 -8.34
CA VAL A 266 -6.52 4.45 -8.97
C VAL A 266 -6.96 4.23 -10.41
N ILE A 267 -8.22 4.58 -10.68
CA ILE A 267 -8.80 4.48 -12.03
C ILE A 267 -8.39 5.70 -12.87
N ARG A 268 -7.78 5.48 -14.04
CA ARG A 268 -7.47 6.53 -15.05
C ARG A 268 -7.61 5.96 -16.45
N GLU A 269 -8.63 6.32 -17.22
CA GLU A 269 -8.82 5.75 -18.56
C GLU A 269 -7.57 5.92 -19.47
N PRO A 270 -7.10 4.87 -20.18
CA PRO A 270 -7.58 3.46 -20.24
C PRO A 270 -6.85 2.48 -19.28
N ILE A 271 -6.27 2.96 -18.18
CA ILE A 271 -5.35 2.24 -17.29
C ILE A 271 -5.88 2.17 -15.84
N LEU A 272 -5.43 1.18 -15.08
CA LEU A 272 -5.53 1.20 -13.62
C LEU A 272 -4.13 1.20 -13.05
N ASN A 273 -3.87 2.10 -12.11
CA ASN A 273 -2.68 2.03 -11.28
C ASN A 273 -3.05 1.41 -9.95
N VAL A 274 -2.30 0.42 -9.52
CA VAL A 274 -2.48 -0.21 -8.21
C VAL A 274 -1.25 0.09 -7.36
N VAL A 275 -1.48 0.64 -6.17
CA VAL A 275 -0.43 0.90 -5.18
C VAL A 275 -0.72 0.03 -3.96
N VAL A 276 0.23 -0.82 -3.60
CA VAL A 276 0.14 -1.71 -2.45
C VAL A 276 1.08 -1.18 -1.37
N PHE A 277 0.53 -0.75 -0.24
CA PHE A 277 1.32 -0.40 0.95
C PHE A 277 1.36 -1.62 1.87
N SER A 278 2.56 -2.19 2.06
CA SER A 278 2.72 -3.39 2.87
C SER A 278 3.61 -3.13 4.07
N ASN A 279 3.15 -3.54 5.24
CA ASN A 279 3.95 -3.58 6.46
C ASN A 279 4.67 -4.93 6.66
N GLN A 280 4.63 -5.84 5.68
CA GLN A 280 5.30 -7.13 5.77
C GLN A 280 6.82 -6.96 5.76
N PHE A 281 7.52 -7.77 6.56
CA PHE A 281 8.99 -7.73 6.65
C PHE A 281 9.69 -8.13 5.34
N THR A 282 9.03 -8.95 4.53
CA THR A 282 9.57 -9.45 3.26
C THR A 282 8.65 -9.09 2.12
N VAL A 283 9.23 -8.75 0.98
CA VAL A 283 8.51 -8.65 -0.29
C VAL A 283 8.29 -10.07 -0.82
N PRO A 284 7.04 -10.56 -0.92
CA PRO A 284 6.77 -11.86 -1.53
C PRO A 284 7.06 -11.81 -3.05
N PRO A 285 7.02 -12.93 -3.78
CA PRO A 285 7.23 -12.93 -5.23
C PRO A 285 6.12 -12.14 -5.94
N MET A 286 6.34 -10.84 -6.15
CA MET A 286 5.32 -9.90 -6.62
C MET A 286 4.85 -10.19 -8.04
N GLU A 287 5.66 -10.92 -8.81
CA GLU A 287 5.38 -11.46 -10.14
C GLU A 287 4.25 -12.49 -10.14
N ASP A 288 4.12 -13.30 -9.10
CA ASP A 288 3.02 -14.27 -8.98
C ASP A 288 1.68 -13.52 -8.92
N TYR A 289 1.69 -12.35 -8.29
CA TYR A 289 0.54 -11.46 -8.19
C TYR A 289 0.24 -10.71 -9.49
N VAL A 290 1.22 -10.53 -10.39
CA VAL A 290 0.96 -10.04 -11.76
C VAL A 290 0.11 -11.08 -12.51
N GLY A 291 0.51 -12.35 -12.46
CA GLY A 291 -0.22 -13.46 -13.06
C GLY A 291 -1.62 -13.64 -12.47
N LEU A 292 -1.73 -13.52 -11.14
CA LEU A 292 -3.00 -13.57 -10.43
C LEU A 292 -3.94 -12.45 -10.86
N CYS A 293 -3.47 -11.19 -10.83
CA CYS A 293 -4.26 -10.03 -11.25
C CYS A 293 -4.74 -10.17 -12.69
N LYS A 294 -3.86 -10.60 -13.60
CA LYS A 294 -4.23 -10.87 -15.00
C LYS A 294 -5.33 -11.93 -15.08
N SER A 295 -5.11 -13.10 -14.48
CA SER A 295 -6.06 -14.22 -14.51
C SER A 295 -7.44 -13.86 -13.93
N VAL A 296 -7.46 -13.18 -12.79
CA VAL A 296 -8.71 -12.75 -12.13
C VAL A 296 -9.47 -11.75 -13.00
N LEU A 297 -8.77 -10.77 -13.57
CA LEU A 297 -9.38 -9.76 -14.43
C LEU A 297 -9.88 -10.35 -15.75
N GLU A 298 -9.07 -11.12 -16.48
CA GLU A 298 -9.48 -11.74 -17.75
C GLU A 298 -10.67 -12.67 -17.54
N LYS A 299 -10.68 -13.45 -16.45
CA LYS A 299 -11.78 -14.35 -16.12
C LYS A 299 -13.07 -13.60 -15.79
N LYS A 300 -12.99 -12.54 -14.97
CA LYS A 300 -14.18 -11.82 -14.49
C LYS A 300 -14.75 -10.86 -15.52
N LEU A 301 -13.89 -10.30 -16.37
CA LEU A 301 -14.23 -9.24 -17.32
C LEU A 301 -14.33 -9.73 -18.77
N GLN A 302 -13.89 -10.96 -19.06
CA GLN A 302 -13.91 -11.58 -20.39
C GLN A 302 -13.20 -10.75 -21.47
N THR A 303 -12.20 -9.96 -21.09
CA THR A 303 -11.38 -9.13 -21.98
C THR A 303 -9.91 -9.35 -21.69
N GLY A 304 -9.07 -9.14 -22.70
CA GLY A 304 -7.62 -9.27 -22.54
C GLY A 304 -7.03 -8.09 -21.78
N VAL A 305 -6.15 -8.38 -20.82
CA VAL A 305 -5.48 -7.36 -20.01
C VAL A 305 -3.97 -7.58 -19.99
N ALA A 306 -3.23 -6.48 -19.94
CA ALA A 306 -1.80 -6.48 -19.64
C ALA A 306 -1.61 -5.95 -18.22
N VAL A 307 -0.83 -6.66 -17.41
CA VAL A 307 -0.47 -6.25 -16.05
C VAL A 307 1.05 -6.13 -15.97
N SER A 308 1.55 -5.01 -15.46
CA SER A 308 2.97 -4.80 -15.17
C SER A 308 3.17 -4.49 -13.68
N LEU A 309 4.28 -4.98 -13.12
CA LEU A 309 4.81 -4.49 -11.86
C LEU A 309 5.91 -3.47 -12.18
N GLU A 310 5.63 -2.20 -11.91
CA GLU A 310 6.59 -1.10 -12.12
C GLU A 310 7.74 -1.20 -11.12
N GLY A 311 7.46 -1.64 -9.91
CA GLY A 311 8.48 -1.98 -8.94
C GLY A 311 8.01 -2.01 -7.50
N VAL A 312 8.97 -2.30 -6.62
CA VAL A 312 8.79 -2.34 -5.17
C VAL A 312 9.84 -1.44 -4.51
N THR A 313 9.46 -0.64 -3.53
CA THR A 313 10.38 0.30 -2.87
C THR A 313 9.96 0.58 -1.44
N SER A 314 10.90 0.81 -0.54
CA SER A 314 10.64 1.32 0.81
C SER A 314 10.55 2.84 0.87
N ASP A 315 10.92 3.53 -0.22
CA ASP A 315 10.89 5.00 -0.32
C ASP A 315 9.65 5.47 -1.08
N ILE A 316 8.86 6.32 -0.41
CA ILE A 316 7.64 6.96 -0.92
C ILE A 316 7.91 7.87 -2.14
N ALA A 317 9.04 8.58 -2.17
CA ALA A 317 9.41 9.45 -3.28
C ALA A 317 9.74 8.61 -4.52
N GLU A 318 10.39 7.47 -4.33
CA GLU A 318 10.65 6.49 -5.39
C GLU A 318 9.35 5.83 -5.85
N ALA A 319 8.42 5.51 -4.95
CA ALA A 319 7.09 4.98 -5.31
C ALA A 319 6.32 5.97 -6.18
N ALA A 320 6.38 7.25 -5.86
CA ALA A 320 5.79 8.31 -6.68
C ALA A 320 6.47 8.41 -8.07
N LYS A 321 7.78 8.18 -8.19
CA LYS A 321 8.45 8.12 -9.50
C LYS A 321 7.98 6.92 -10.31
N LEU A 322 7.89 5.74 -9.71
CA LEU A 322 7.39 4.52 -10.36
C LEU A 322 5.95 4.73 -10.85
N TYR A 323 5.08 5.29 -10.01
CA TYR A 323 3.71 5.63 -10.37
C TYR A 323 3.60 6.64 -11.52
N ARG A 324 4.53 7.61 -11.62
CA ARG A 324 4.56 8.55 -12.74
C ARG A 324 5.08 7.89 -14.02
N ALA A 325 6.11 7.06 -13.91
CA ALA A 325 6.67 6.29 -15.03
C ALA A 325 5.65 5.31 -15.61
N SER A 326 4.81 4.73 -14.74
CA SER A 326 3.72 3.84 -15.13
C SER A 326 2.77 4.45 -16.17
N LYS A 327 2.54 5.77 -16.08
CA LYS A 327 1.71 6.51 -17.05
C LYS A 327 2.23 6.43 -18.47
N GLN A 328 3.54 6.32 -18.67
CA GLN A 328 4.18 6.30 -19.98
C GLN A 328 4.48 4.88 -20.48
N THR A 329 4.30 3.88 -19.62
CA THR A 329 4.80 2.52 -19.84
C THR A 329 4.14 1.81 -21.03
N PHE A 330 2.97 2.27 -21.46
CA PHE A 330 2.18 1.69 -22.56
C PHE A 330 1.63 2.71 -23.56
N LEU A 331 1.79 4.03 -23.33
CA LEU A 331 1.30 5.06 -24.26
C LEU A 331 2.12 5.19 -25.55
N ASN A 332 3.33 4.60 -25.59
CA ASN A 332 4.28 4.76 -26.70
C ASN A 332 4.60 3.44 -27.44
N GLU A 333 3.91 2.34 -27.14
CA GLU A 333 4.23 1.02 -27.71
C GLU A 333 3.02 0.35 -28.37
N PRO A 334 3.20 -0.33 -29.53
CA PRO A 334 2.11 -1.04 -30.21
C PRO A 334 1.58 -2.23 -29.38
N LEU A 335 0.28 -2.53 -29.50
CA LEU A 335 -0.44 -3.63 -28.83
C LEU A 335 0.27 -5.00 -28.91
N SER A 336 1.04 -5.25 -29.98
CA SER A 336 1.84 -6.47 -30.15
C SER A 336 2.98 -6.59 -29.13
N ALA A 337 3.57 -5.47 -28.70
CA ALA A 337 4.62 -5.45 -27.68
C ALA A 337 4.09 -5.80 -26.28
N TRP A 338 2.79 -5.55 -26.02
CA TRP A 338 2.15 -5.78 -24.72
C TRP A 338 1.95 -7.28 -24.44
N ARG A 339 1.74 -8.10 -25.48
CA ARG A 339 1.62 -9.56 -25.39
C ARG A 339 2.96 -10.27 -25.15
N SER A 340 4.07 -9.64 -25.54
CA SER A 340 5.42 -10.17 -25.41
C SER A 340 6.16 -9.74 -24.14
N ARG A 341 5.56 -8.90 -23.29
CA ARG A 341 6.06 -8.62 -21.94
C ARG A 341 5.63 -9.73 -20.97
N ASP A 342 6.10 -10.95 -21.22
CA ASP A 342 6.36 -11.85 -20.10
C ASP A 342 7.52 -11.22 -19.31
N PHE A 343 7.18 -10.83 -18.10
CA PHE A 343 7.81 -9.82 -17.26
C PHE A 343 9.30 -10.09 -16.96
N ILE A 344 10.19 -9.10 -17.11
CA ILE A 344 11.53 -9.10 -16.47
C ILE A 344 11.41 -8.39 -15.12
N HIS A 345 11.48 -9.17 -14.04
CA HIS A 345 11.42 -8.72 -12.65
C HIS A 345 12.35 -7.51 -12.40
N ARG A 346 11.87 -6.45 -11.72
CA ARG A 346 12.67 -5.23 -11.48
C ARG A 346 14.01 -5.51 -10.79
N ILE A 347 14.04 -6.38 -9.77
CA ILE A 347 15.28 -6.91 -9.18
C ILE A 347 16.22 -7.50 -10.24
N ILE A 348 15.71 -8.20 -11.25
CA ILE A 348 16.56 -8.74 -12.33
C ILE A 348 17.00 -7.63 -13.29
N ARG A 349 16.15 -6.65 -13.57
CA ARG A 349 16.51 -5.47 -14.37
C ARG A 349 17.60 -4.63 -13.68
N ASP A 350 17.43 -4.37 -12.40
CA ASP A 350 18.38 -3.63 -11.56
C ASP A 350 19.68 -4.44 -11.40
N ALA A 351 19.59 -5.77 -11.24
CA ALA A 351 20.76 -6.64 -11.19
C ALA A 351 21.53 -6.63 -12.51
N ILE A 352 20.85 -6.76 -13.66
CA ILE A 352 21.47 -6.69 -14.99
C ILE A 352 22.13 -5.33 -15.20
N ARG A 353 21.45 -4.22 -14.85
CA ARG A 353 22.03 -2.88 -14.93
C ARG A 353 23.31 -2.76 -14.10
N CYS A 354 23.29 -3.19 -12.84
CA CYS A 354 24.50 -3.19 -12.01
C CYS A 354 25.61 -4.07 -12.61
N MET A 355 25.26 -5.20 -13.21
CA MET A 355 26.23 -6.06 -13.91
C MET A 355 26.83 -5.36 -15.14
N GLU A 356 26.04 -4.61 -15.90
CA GLU A 356 26.50 -3.86 -17.08
C GLU A 356 27.32 -2.62 -16.72
N GLU A 357 27.06 -2.00 -15.58
CA GLU A 357 27.81 -0.84 -15.07
C GLU A 357 29.12 -1.24 -14.39
N GLU A 358 29.12 -2.37 -13.66
CA GLU A 358 30.23 -2.78 -12.78
C GLU A 358 30.95 -4.05 -13.25
N TYR A 359 30.72 -4.56 -14.48
CA TYR A 359 31.33 -5.83 -14.93
C TYR A 359 32.86 -5.85 -14.86
N THR A 360 33.53 -4.69 -14.86
CA THR A 360 34.99 -4.59 -14.75
C THR A 360 35.52 -4.92 -13.36
N ASP A 361 34.69 -4.86 -12.32
CA ASP A 361 35.10 -5.22 -10.95
C ASP A 361 35.27 -6.76 -10.83
N PRO A 362 36.49 -7.27 -10.59
CA PRO A 362 36.71 -8.71 -10.40
C PRO A 362 35.98 -9.27 -9.17
N GLY A 363 35.69 -8.43 -8.17
CA GLY A 363 34.99 -8.78 -6.94
C GLY A 363 33.48 -8.95 -7.11
N LEU A 364 32.89 -8.46 -8.20
CA LEU A 364 31.45 -8.44 -8.42
C LEU A 364 30.83 -9.84 -8.30
N SER A 365 30.01 -10.01 -7.26
CA SER A 365 29.40 -11.28 -6.92
C SER A 365 27.90 -11.14 -6.69
N LEU A 366 27.18 -12.26 -6.87
CA LEU A 366 25.75 -12.32 -6.59
C LEU A 366 25.43 -11.92 -5.14
N ALA A 367 26.28 -12.31 -4.19
CA ALA A 367 26.09 -12.00 -2.78
C ALA A 367 26.18 -10.49 -2.48
N GLN A 368 27.11 -9.78 -3.13
CA GLN A 368 27.22 -8.33 -3.01
C GLN A 368 26.00 -7.63 -3.62
N LEU A 369 25.55 -8.07 -4.80
CA LEU A 369 24.36 -7.53 -5.42
C LEU A 369 23.13 -7.76 -4.55
N ALA A 370 22.94 -8.98 -4.05
CA ALA A 370 21.83 -9.33 -3.17
C ALA A 370 21.83 -8.46 -1.90
N LYS A 371 23.00 -8.24 -1.29
CA LYS A 371 23.17 -7.34 -0.15
C LYS A 371 22.78 -5.90 -0.47
N ARG A 372 23.20 -5.37 -1.63
CA ARG A 372 22.86 -4.00 -2.07
C ARG A 372 21.37 -3.82 -2.36
N MET A 373 20.71 -4.90 -2.75
CA MET A 373 19.29 -4.96 -3.06
C MET A 373 18.45 -5.42 -1.87
N GLU A 374 19.05 -5.56 -0.69
CA GLU A 374 18.41 -5.97 0.57
C GLU A 374 17.65 -7.31 0.50
N ILE A 375 18.13 -8.24 -0.35
CA ILE A 375 17.56 -9.58 -0.54
C ILE A 375 18.57 -10.68 -0.23
N THR A 376 18.08 -11.92 -0.10
CA THR A 376 18.97 -13.07 0.09
C THR A 376 19.65 -13.48 -1.22
N PRO A 377 20.91 -13.95 -1.19
CA PRO A 377 21.58 -14.48 -2.38
C PRO A 377 20.83 -15.66 -3.03
N ASN A 378 20.21 -16.51 -2.23
CA ASN A 378 19.44 -17.66 -2.75
C ASN A 378 18.22 -17.19 -3.54
N TYR A 379 17.51 -16.17 -3.04
CA TYR A 379 16.38 -15.57 -3.73
C TYR A 379 16.81 -14.93 -5.06
N LEU A 380 17.87 -14.11 -5.04
CA LEU A 380 18.38 -13.50 -6.27
C LEU A 380 18.84 -14.54 -7.30
N SER A 381 19.48 -15.62 -6.87
CA SER A 381 19.94 -16.69 -7.78
C SER A 381 18.80 -17.44 -8.47
N ALA A 382 17.78 -17.83 -7.69
CA ALA A 382 16.61 -18.53 -8.21
C ALA A 382 15.81 -17.62 -9.16
N LEU A 383 15.62 -16.36 -8.77
CA LEU A 383 14.91 -15.37 -9.56
C LEU A 383 15.67 -15.03 -10.86
N PHE A 384 16.99 -14.88 -10.80
CA PHE A 384 17.80 -14.53 -11.97
C PHE A 384 17.81 -15.66 -13.01
N THR A 385 17.86 -16.91 -12.55
CA THR A 385 17.86 -18.08 -13.43
C THR A 385 16.50 -18.31 -14.06
N SER A 386 15.42 -18.20 -13.28
CA SER A 386 14.05 -18.33 -13.81
C SER A 386 13.71 -17.26 -14.85
N GLN A 387 14.18 -16.03 -14.65
CA GLN A 387 13.86 -14.88 -15.49
C GLN A 387 14.75 -14.73 -16.73
N THR A 388 16.04 -15.08 -16.62
CA THR A 388 17.00 -14.89 -17.73
C THR A 388 17.36 -16.18 -18.46
N GLY A 389 16.92 -17.33 -17.96
CA GLY A 389 17.27 -18.66 -18.48
C GLY A 389 18.74 -19.07 -18.22
N ARG A 390 19.51 -18.25 -17.50
CA ARG A 390 20.95 -18.46 -17.23
C ARG A 390 21.29 -18.03 -15.81
N THR A 391 22.32 -18.64 -15.25
CA THR A 391 22.84 -18.24 -13.93
C THR A 391 23.50 -16.87 -13.99
N PHE A 392 23.57 -16.18 -12.85
CA PHE A 392 24.28 -14.90 -12.72
C PHE A 392 25.72 -14.95 -13.26
N SER A 393 26.50 -15.96 -12.89
CA SER A 393 27.90 -16.09 -13.33
C SER A 393 28.02 -16.30 -14.84
N GLN A 394 27.09 -17.03 -15.45
CA GLN A 394 27.04 -17.20 -16.91
C GLN A 394 26.71 -15.87 -17.60
N HIS A 395 25.74 -15.13 -17.06
CA HIS A 395 25.33 -13.84 -17.60
C HIS A 395 26.45 -12.79 -17.49
N LEU A 396 27.10 -12.68 -16.32
CA LEU A 396 28.25 -11.78 -16.13
C LEU A 396 29.42 -12.14 -17.06
N SER A 397 29.72 -13.43 -17.19
CA SER A 397 30.76 -13.90 -18.11
C SER A 397 30.46 -13.50 -19.56
N GLN A 398 29.19 -13.54 -19.96
CA GLN A 398 28.77 -13.14 -21.30
C GLN A 398 28.96 -11.63 -21.53
N ILE A 399 28.56 -10.78 -20.58
CA ILE A 399 28.80 -9.32 -20.65
C ILE A 399 30.31 -9.05 -20.82
N ARG A 400 31.12 -9.63 -19.94
CA ARG A 400 32.59 -9.48 -19.97
C ARG A 400 33.21 -9.94 -21.28
N MET A 401 32.74 -11.07 -21.83
CA MET A 401 33.23 -11.62 -23.10
C MET A 401 32.84 -10.78 -24.31
N HIS A 402 31.62 -10.23 -24.34
CA HIS A 402 31.22 -9.29 -25.38
C HIS A 402 32.04 -8.00 -25.33
N HIS A 403 32.33 -7.50 -24.13
CA HIS A 403 33.21 -6.35 -23.97
C HIS A 403 34.64 -6.63 -24.45
N ALA A 404 35.22 -7.75 -24.04
CA ALA A 404 36.55 -8.17 -24.49
C ALA A 404 36.61 -8.32 -26.03
N ARG A 405 35.57 -8.90 -26.63
CA ARG A 405 35.42 -9.02 -28.09
C ARG A 405 35.43 -7.65 -28.77
N ARG A 406 34.75 -6.66 -28.19
CA ARG A 406 34.73 -5.28 -28.68
C ARG A 406 36.13 -4.65 -28.62
N LEU A 407 36.79 -4.72 -27.47
CA LEU A 407 38.14 -4.17 -27.28
C LEU A 407 39.18 -4.82 -28.22
N LEU A 408 39.06 -6.12 -28.51
CA LEU A 408 39.94 -6.81 -29.45
C LEU A 408 39.81 -6.31 -30.89
N ARG A 409 38.63 -5.80 -31.29
CA ARG A 409 38.36 -5.22 -32.62
C ARG A 409 38.75 -3.76 -32.70
N GLU A 410 38.46 -3.00 -31.66
CA GLU A 410 38.50 -1.53 -31.68
C GLU A 410 39.83 -0.97 -31.18
N THR A 411 40.68 -1.79 -30.54
CA THR A 411 41.91 -1.32 -29.91
C THR A 411 43.11 -2.23 -30.17
N ASN A 412 44.31 -1.64 -30.09
CA ASN A 412 45.59 -2.34 -30.13
C ASN A 412 46.13 -2.73 -28.73
N MET A 413 45.29 -2.69 -27.70
CA MET A 413 45.69 -3.05 -26.32
C MET A 413 46.23 -4.48 -26.25
N LYS A 414 47.19 -4.75 -25.37
CA LYS A 414 47.68 -6.11 -25.17
C LYS A 414 46.56 -6.98 -24.57
N ILE A 415 46.56 -8.27 -24.89
CA ILE A 415 45.43 -9.14 -24.52
C ILE A 415 45.27 -9.27 -23.01
N TYR A 416 46.36 -9.24 -22.24
CA TYR A 416 46.27 -9.23 -20.78
C TYR A 416 45.59 -7.95 -20.25
N GLU A 417 45.82 -6.78 -20.89
CA GLU A 417 45.17 -5.51 -20.53
C GLU A 417 43.67 -5.55 -20.86
N ILE A 418 43.30 -6.23 -21.95
CA ILE A 418 41.90 -6.45 -22.31
C ILE A 418 41.21 -7.39 -21.31
N ALA A 419 41.92 -8.43 -20.85
CA ALA A 419 41.40 -9.32 -19.83
C ALA A 419 41.10 -8.55 -18.54
N GLU A 420 42.04 -7.73 -18.09
CA GLU A 420 41.89 -6.88 -16.90
C GLU A 420 40.73 -5.89 -17.05
N ARG A 421 40.67 -5.14 -18.16
CA ARG A 421 39.57 -4.21 -18.47
C ARG A 421 38.21 -4.88 -18.73
N SER A 422 38.17 -6.19 -18.80
CA SER A 422 36.93 -6.97 -18.91
C SER A 422 36.61 -7.71 -17.61
N GLY A 423 37.28 -7.39 -16.49
CA GLY A 423 37.00 -7.94 -15.17
C GLY A 423 37.62 -9.31 -14.89
N TYR A 424 38.69 -9.69 -15.60
CA TYR A 424 39.44 -10.92 -15.34
C TYR A 424 40.83 -10.61 -14.78
N THR A 425 41.16 -11.21 -13.64
CA THR A 425 42.48 -11.14 -13.02
C THR A 425 43.45 -12.19 -13.57
N ASP A 426 42.93 -13.32 -14.06
CA ASP A 426 43.71 -14.42 -14.63
C ASP A 426 43.56 -14.48 -16.16
N TYR A 427 44.66 -14.21 -16.86
CA TYR A 427 44.78 -14.26 -18.32
C TYR A 427 44.52 -15.67 -18.90
N THR A 428 44.98 -16.72 -18.23
CA THR A 428 44.84 -18.11 -18.66
C THR A 428 43.37 -18.52 -18.60
N TYR A 429 42.70 -18.14 -17.51
CA TYR A 429 41.26 -18.34 -17.35
C TYR A 429 40.47 -17.56 -18.42
N PHE A 430 40.78 -16.27 -18.61
CA PHE A 430 40.17 -15.44 -19.66
C PHE A 430 40.30 -16.08 -21.05
N SER A 431 41.51 -16.50 -21.43
CA SER A 431 41.77 -17.09 -22.75
C SER A 431 40.97 -18.38 -23.00
N ARG A 432 40.82 -19.20 -21.95
CA ARG A 432 40.00 -20.42 -22.00
C ARG A 432 38.51 -20.11 -22.16
N VAL A 433 37.98 -19.14 -21.41
CA VAL A 433 36.57 -18.72 -21.51
C VAL A 433 36.28 -18.07 -22.86
N PHE A 434 37.19 -17.26 -23.37
CA PHE A 434 37.05 -16.62 -24.68
C PHE A 434 37.00 -17.66 -25.80
N ARG A 435 37.93 -18.63 -25.80
CA ARG A 435 37.93 -19.73 -26.77
C ARG A 435 36.66 -20.58 -26.68
N LYS A 436 36.15 -20.83 -25.47
CA LYS A 436 34.88 -21.54 -25.28
C LYS A 436 33.69 -20.76 -25.85
N THR A 437 33.71 -19.44 -25.73
CA THR A 437 32.58 -18.57 -26.12
C THR A 437 32.55 -18.28 -27.62
N PHE A 438 33.71 -18.09 -28.26
CA PHE A 438 33.83 -17.66 -29.66
C PHE A 438 34.52 -18.69 -30.57
N SER A 439 34.84 -19.89 -30.07
CA SER A 439 35.52 -20.98 -30.78
C SER A 439 36.94 -20.68 -31.30
N VAL A 440 37.45 -19.47 -31.10
CA VAL A 440 38.81 -19.05 -31.47
C VAL A 440 39.51 -18.38 -30.30
N SER A 441 40.84 -18.40 -30.29
CA SER A 441 41.61 -17.67 -29.25
C SER A 441 41.52 -16.14 -29.44
N PRO A 442 41.71 -15.34 -28.38
CA PRO A 442 41.73 -13.88 -28.49
C PRO A 442 42.71 -13.34 -29.54
N ASN A 443 43.90 -13.95 -29.64
CA ASN A 443 44.91 -13.62 -30.66
C ASN A 443 44.39 -13.89 -32.07
N GLN A 444 43.87 -15.10 -32.31
CA GLN A 444 43.31 -15.48 -33.61
C GLN A 444 42.15 -14.57 -34.00
N TYR A 445 41.27 -14.24 -33.04
CA TYR A 445 40.14 -13.34 -33.26
C TYR A 445 40.63 -11.96 -33.73
N ARG A 446 41.64 -11.39 -33.07
CA ARG A 446 42.24 -10.11 -33.48
C ARG A 446 42.86 -10.17 -34.88
N THR A 447 43.64 -11.21 -35.17
CA THR A 447 44.25 -11.38 -36.50
C THR A 447 43.18 -11.49 -37.59
N SER A 448 42.08 -12.20 -37.33
CA SER A 448 40.96 -12.31 -38.28
C SER A 448 40.17 -11.01 -38.46
N ALA A 449 40.00 -10.21 -37.40
CA ALA A 449 39.30 -8.93 -37.46
C ALA A 449 40.10 -7.81 -38.15
N LEU A 450 41.42 -7.95 -38.24
CA LEU A 450 42.32 -7.03 -38.96
C LEU A 450 42.39 -7.32 -40.47
N VAL A 451 41.84 -8.45 -40.93
CA VAL A 451 41.63 -8.75 -42.36
C VAL A 451 40.29 -8.13 -42.76
N LYS A 452 40.33 -7.01 -43.49
CA LYS A 452 39.16 -6.22 -43.93
C LYS A 452 38.00 -7.06 -44.47
N PRO A 453 36.73 -6.70 -44.22
CA PRO A 453 35.66 -7.00 -45.15
C PRO A 453 35.79 -6.06 -46.37
N SER A 454 36.11 -6.64 -47.53
CA SER A 454 35.85 -6.00 -48.82
C SER A 454 34.34 -5.93 -49.06
N SER A 455 33.87 -4.74 -49.41
CA SER A 455 32.60 -4.39 -50.06
C SER A 455 31.65 -5.53 -50.53
N LYS A 456 30.38 -5.36 -50.14
CA LYS A 456 29.10 -5.88 -50.70
C LYS A 456 28.42 -7.05 -49.98
N GLU A 457 27.11 -6.83 -49.79
CA GLU A 457 26.00 -7.77 -49.57
C GLU A 457 25.95 -8.51 -48.23
N ASP A 458 25.07 -8.04 -47.33
CA ASP A 458 24.03 -8.85 -46.70
C ASP A 458 23.06 -7.94 -45.91
N SER A 459 21.98 -7.51 -46.58
CA SER A 459 20.77 -6.99 -45.94
C SER A 459 19.58 -7.81 -46.44
N PRO A 460 18.71 -8.28 -45.53
CA PRO A 460 17.29 -8.41 -45.86
C PRO A 460 16.39 -7.90 -44.71
N PRO A 461 15.08 -7.69 -44.95
CA PRO A 461 14.53 -6.60 -45.74
C PRO A 461 13.71 -5.64 -44.86
N VAL A 462 13.60 -4.38 -45.29
CA VAL A 462 12.59 -3.44 -44.79
C VAL A 462 11.25 -3.87 -45.37
N GLN A 463 10.29 -4.21 -44.51
CA GLN A 463 8.88 -4.31 -44.88
C GLN A 463 8.13 -3.11 -44.33
N GLU A 464 7.72 -2.24 -45.26
CA GLU A 464 6.63 -1.28 -45.11
C GLU A 464 5.29 -2.03 -44.94
N LEU A 465 4.47 -1.61 -43.98
CA LEU A 465 3.01 -1.74 -43.95
C LEU A 465 2.52 -0.49 -43.20
N ARG A 466 1.93 0.53 -43.83
CA ARG A 466 0.55 0.60 -44.38
C ARG A 466 -0.50 -0.06 -43.50
#